data_AF-A0A843H2Q0-F1
#
_entry.id   AF-A0A843H2Q0-F1
#
_cell.length_a   1.000
_cell.length_b   1.000
_cell.length_c   1.000
_cell.angle_alpha   90.00
_cell.angle_beta   90.00
_cell.angle_gamma   90.00
#
_symmetry.space_group_name_H-M   'P 1'
#
loop_
_entity.id
_entity.type
_entity.pdbx_description
1 polymer ?
#
loop_
_entity_poly.entity_id
_entity_poly.type
_entity_poly.pdbx_seq_one_letter_code
_entity_poly.pdbx_strand_id
1 'polypeptide(L)'
;MSSFKDFVNEYKPFLGLLIFGNIENLVLSAQGVIEGADPILVAGLSLLAVITWQFIGVFGTKSAMKYSRHIEFIGGFAIFVLGIQSMLPLINHLL
;
A
#
# COMPACT_ATOMS: atom_id res chain seq x y z
N MET A 1 0.29 21.94 -24.35
CA MET A 1 -0.29 20.58 -24.47
C MET A 1 0.63 19.66 -23.68
N SER A 2 0.32 19.39 -22.40
CA SER A 2 1.14 18.49 -21.58
C SER A 2 1.05 17.08 -22.16
N SER A 3 2.19 16.52 -22.53
CA SER A 3 2.26 15.22 -23.21
C SER A 3 1.85 14.11 -22.23
N PHE A 4 1.22 13.03 -22.71
CA PHE A 4 0.91 11.85 -21.90
C PHE A 4 2.16 11.30 -21.15
N LYS A 5 3.35 11.53 -21.72
CA LYS A 5 4.65 11.24 -21.06
C LYS A 5 4.88 12.03 -19.78
N ASP A 6 4.45 13.29 -19.72
CA ASP A 6 4.65 14.15 -18.55
C ASP A 6 3.77 13.65 -17.39
N PHE A 7 2.53 13.26 -17.70
CA PHE A 7 1.61 12.65 -16.75
C PHE A 7 2.16 11.33 -16.19
N VAL A 8 2.68 10.44 -17.04
CA VAL A 8 3.27 9.16 -16.59
C VAL A 8 4.53 9.37 -15.75
N ASN A 9 5.38 10.35 -16.09
CA ASN A 9 6.59 10.63 -15.29
C ASN A 9 6.28 11.27 -13.93
N GLU A 10 5.18 12.01 -13.82
CA GLU A 10 4.74 12.65 -12.58
C GLU A 10 4.11 11.64 -11.59
N TYR A 11 3.42 10.62 -12.11
CA TYR A 11 2.81 9.55 -11.29
C TYR A 11 3.70 8.33 -11.04
N LYS A 12 4.84 8.21 -11.74
CA LYS A 12 5.84 7.13 -11.54
C LYS A 12 6.24 6.87 -10.08
N PRO A 13 6.48 7.88 -9.22
CA PRO A 13 6.83 7.65 -7.82
C PRO A 13 5.66 7.03 -7.03
N PHE A 14 4.43 7.33 -7.43
CA PHE A 14 3.21 6.92 -6.74
C PHE A 14 2.64 5.59 -7.26
N LEU A 15 3.07 5.14 -8.45
CA LEU A 15 2.77 3.81 -8.99
C LEU A 15 3.23 2.70 -8.05
N GLY A 16 4.40 2.88 -7.41
CA GLY A 16 4.86 1.97 -6.36
C GLY A 16 3.90 1.94 -5.17
N LEU A 17 3.49 3.11 -4.65
CA LEU A 17 2.54 3.20 -3.54
C LEU A 17 1.18 2.56 -3.86
N LEU A 18 0.73 2.69 -5.12
CA LEU A 18 -0.50 2.10 -5.60
C LEU A 18 -0.42 0.58 -5.68
N ILE A 19 0.69 0.04 -6.21
CA ILE A 19 0.92 -1.40 -6.33
C ILE A 19 1.15 -2.01 -4.94
N PHE A 20 2.04 -1.45 -4.13
CA PHE A 20 2.36 -1.97 -2.79
C PHE A 20 1.17 -1.86 -1.83
N GLY A 21 0.42 -0.75 -1.83
CA GLY A 21 -0.77 -0.61 -1.00
C GLY A 21 -1.87 -1.60 -1.35
N ASN A 22 -2.03 -1.95 -2.62
CA ASN A 22 -2.98 -2.97 -3.06
C ASN A 22 -2.54 -4.39 -2.67
N ILE A 23 -1.22 -4.69 -2.70
CA ILE A 23 -0.68 -5.96 -2.23
C ILE A 23 -0.89 -6.12 -0.72
N GLU A 24 -0.68 -5.08 0.07
CA GLU A 24 -0.86 -5.11 1.53
C GLU A 24 -2.33 -5.38 1.91
N ASN A 25 -3.29 -4.74 1.22
CA ASN A 25 -4.72 -5.01 1.38
C ASN A 25 -5.12 -6.45 1.01
N LEU A 26 -4.43 -7.06 0.02
CA LEU A 26 -4.64 -8.46 -0.38
C LEU A 26 -4.06 -9.44 0.65
N VAL A 27 -2.93 -9.11 1.28
CA VAL A 27 -2.34 -9.96 2.33
C VAL A 27 -3.19 -9.91 3.61
N LEU A 28 -3.64 -8.71 4.02
CA LEU A 28 -4.51 -8.55 5.19
C LEU A 28 -5.86 -9.24 5.00
N SER A 29 -6.43 -9.21 3.79
CA SER A 29 -7.68 -9.92 3.50
C SER A 29 -7.49 -11.44 3.54
N ALA A 30 -6.36 -11.96 3.03
CA ALA A 30 -6.02 -13.38 3.13
C ALA A 30 -5.83 -13.82 4.59
N GLN A 31 -5.19 -12.99 5.43
CA GLN A 31 -5.03 -13.26 6.86
C GLN A 31 -6.36 -13.21 7.61
N GLY A 32 -7.24 -12.25 7.31
CA GLY A 32 -8.57 -12.16 7.93
C GLY A 32 -9.44 -13.38 7.65
N VAL A 33 -9.35 -13.96 6.45
CA VAL A 33 -10.03 -15.23 6.13
C VAL A 33 -9.44 -16.41 6.91
N ILE A 34 -8.12 -16.44 7.12
CA ILE A 34 -7.45 -17.48 7.93
C ILE A 34 -7.86 -17.39 9.41
N GLU A 35 -8.14 -16.20 9.92
CA GLU A 35 -8.63 -15.96 11.28
C GLU A 35 -10.14 -16.23 11.46
N GLY A 36 -10.83 -16.67 10.39
CA GLY A 36 -12.24 -17.09 10.43
C GLY A 36 -13.25 -15.99 10.11
N ALA A 37 -12.81 -14.85 9.55
CA ALA A 37 -13.73 -13.84 9.05
C ALA A 37 -14.47 -14.33 7.78
N ASP A 38 -15.73 -13.91 7.63
CA ASP A 38 -16.56 -14.31 6.49
C ASP A 38 -15.91 -13.88 5.15
N PRO A 39 -15.60 -14.81 4.23
CA PRO A 39 -14.87 -14.52 3.01
C PRO A 39 -15.57 -13.51 2.09
N ILE A 40 -16.90 -13.48 2.08
CA ILE A 40 -17.70 -12.59 1.23
C ILE A 40 -17.62 -11.17 1.81
N LEU A 41 -17.72 -11.04 3.13
CA LEU A 41 -17.63 -9.76 3.81
C LEU A 41 -16.20 -9.17 3.70
N VAL A 42 -15.17 -9.99 3.89
CA VAL A 42 -13.77 -9.59 3.72
C VAL A 42 -13.50 -9.17 2.29
N ALA A 43 -13.94 -9.95 1.29
CA ALA A 43 -13.78 -9.60 -0.12
C ALA A 43 -14.46 -8.26 -0.46
N GLY A 44 -15.67 -8.02 0.04
CA GLY A 44 -16.39 -6.76 -0.15
C GLY A 44 -15.68 -5.56 0.48
N LEU A 45 -15.21 -5.71 1.72
CA LEU A 45 -14.48 -4.66 2.44
C LEU A 45 -13.11 -4.38 1.80
N SER A 46 -12.39 -5.40 1.36
CA SER A 46 -11.11 -5.23 0.65
C SER A 46 -11.30 -4.52 -0.68
N LEU A 47 -12.37 -4.82 -1.42
CA LEU A 47 -12.67 -4.13 -2.67
C LEU A 47 -13.00 -2.65 -2.44
N LEU A 48 -13.79 -2.34 -1.40
CA LEU A 48 -14.08 -0.97 -1.00
C LEU A 48 -12.82 -0.22 -0.52
N ALA A 49 -11.93 -0.90 0.20
CA ALA A 49 -10.65 -0.35 0.64
C ALA A 49 -9.75 -0.02 -0.54
N VAL A 50 -9.64 -0.91 -1.54
CA VAL A 50 -8.89 -0.68 -2.78
C VAL A 50 -9.46 0.50 -3.57
N ILE A 51 -10.78 0.58 -3.73
CA ILE A 51 -11.42 1.69 -4.43
C ILE A 51 -11.17 3.02 -3.69
N THR A 52 -11.38 3.04 -2.38
CA THR A 52 -11.16 4.24 -1.55
C THR A 52 -9.69 4.67 -1.59
N TRP A 53 -8.76 3.72 -1.50
CA TRP A 53 -7.33 3.96 -1.62
C TRP A 53 -6.97 4.51 -3.01
N GLN A 54 -7.57 3.99 -4.08
CA GLN A 54 -7.37 4.49 -5.43
C GLN A 54 -7.84 5.94 -5.57
N PHE A 55 -8.98 6.30 -4.98
CA PHE A 55 -9.48 7.68 -4.94
C PHE A 55 -8.53 8.60 -4.15
N ILE A 56 -8.12 8.19 -2.96
CA ILE A 56 -7.15 8.94 -2.14
C ILE A 56 -5.81 9.09 -2.88
N GLY A 57 -5.37 8.07 -3.60
CA GLY A 57 -4.19 8.12 -4.46
C GLY A 57 -4.35 9.17 -5.56
N VAL A 58 -5.41 9.13 -6.36
CA VAL A 58 -5.58 10.07 -7.49
C VAL A 58 -5.75 11.52 -7.01
N PHE A 59 -6.54 11.75 -5.95
CA PHE A 59 -6.80 13.11 -5.46
C PHE A 59 -5.72 13.63 -4.51
N GLY A 60 -5.22 12.76 -3.64
CA GLY A 60 -4.19 13.07 -2.67
C GLY A 60 -2.83 13.32 -3.31
N THR A 61 -2.48 12.61 -4.38
CA THR A 61 -1.19 12.80 -5.07
C THR A 61 -1.00 14.25 -5.55
N LYS A 62 -2.05 14.90 -6.06
CA LYS A 62 -1.97 16.32 -6.48
C LYS A 62 -1.57 17.27 -5.36
N SER A 63 -2.01 17.01 -4.12
CA SER A 63 -1.65 17.83 -2.95
C SER A 63 -0.35 17.37 -2.28
N ALA A 64 -0.06 16.06 -2.34
CA ALA A 64 1.04 15.41 -1.66
C ALA A 64 2.36 15.42 -2.47
N MET A 65 2.33 15.73 -3.76
CA MET A 65 3.51 15.84 -4.61
C MET A 65 4.59 16.76 -4.03
N LYS A 66 4.21 17.84 -3.34
CA LYS A 66 5.14 18.76 -2.66
C LYS A 66 5.99 18.06 -1.58
N TYR A 67 5.47 16.96 -1.02
CA TYR A 67 6.10 16.16 0.03
C TYR A 67 6.57 14.79 -0.47
N SER A 68 6.58 14.55 -1.79
CA SER A 68 6.90 13.26 -2.41
C SER A 68 8.18 12.61 -1.83
N ARG A 69 9.27 13.39 -1.69
CA ARG A 69 10.54 12.91 -1.11
C ARG A 69 10.41 12.45 0.35
N HIS A 70 9.62 13.15 1.16
CA HIS A 70 9.39 12.77 2.55
C HIS A 70 8.50 11.54 2.65
N ILE A 71 7.49 11.43 1.79
CA ILE A 71 6.59 10.27 1.72
C ILE A 71 7.35 9.02 1.26
N GLU A 72 8.20 9.15 0.24
CA GLU A 72 9.03 8.05 -0.26
C GLU A 72 9.99 7.55 0.82
N PHE A 73 10.63 8.46 1.56
CA PHE A 73 11.52 8.09 2.66
C PHE A 73 10.77 7.45 3.84
N ILE A 74 9.70 8.09 4.33
CA ILE A 74 8.93 7.58 5.48
C ILE A 74 8.23 6.27 5.13
N GLY A 75 7.64 6.19 3.94
CA GLY A 75 6.99 4.97 3.44
C GLY A 75 7.99 3.82 3.28
N GLY A 76 9.14 4.08 2.65
CA GLY A 76 10.21 3.08 2.56
C GLY A 76 10.76 2.65 3.91
N PHE A 77 10.94 3.59 4.84
CA PHE A 77 11.39 3.29 6.20
C PHE A 77 10.35 2.47 7.00
N ALA A 78 9.06 2.79 6.88
CA ALA A 78 7.99 2.01 7.51
C ALA A 78 7.95 0.58 7.01
N ILE A 79 8.02 0.35 5.70
CA ILE A 79 8.09 -0.99 5.09
C ILE A 79 9.32 -1.75 5.60
N PHE A 80 10.47 -1.07 5.69
CA PHE A 80 11.70 -1.66 6.21
C PHE A 80 11.56 -2.13 7.67
N VAL A 81 11.02 -1.28 8.55
CA VAL A 81 10.79 -1.61 9.97
C VAL A 81 9.76 -2.72 10.12
N LEU A 82 8.64 -2.67 9.39
CA LEU A 82 7.61 -3.72 9.41
C LEU A 82 8.14 -5.05 8.87
N GLY A 83 9.00 -5.01 7.85
CA GLY A 83 9.73 -6.17 7.33
C GLY A 83 10.56 -6.84 8.42
N ILE A 84 11.38 -6.06 9.15
CA ILE A 84 12.15 -6.58 10.30
C ILE A 84 11.20 -7.12 11.37
N GLN A 85 10.13 -6.38 11.71
CA GLN A 85 9.17 -6.80 12.72
C GLN A 85 8.51 -8.14 12.37
N SER A 86 8.19 -8.38 11.10
CA SER A 86 7.62 -9.65 10.64
C SER A 86 8.59 -10.84 10.76
N MET A 87 9.90 -10.58 10.82
CA MET A 87 10.93 -11.62 10.97
C MET A 87 11.22 -11.96 12.45
N LEU A 88 10.92 -11.06 13.39
CA LEU A 88 11.20 -11.26 14.82
C LEU A 88 10.51 -12.50 15.43
N PRO A 89 9.23 -12.79 15.15
CA PRO A 89 8.58 -14.01 15.66
C PRO A 89 9.27 -15.29 15.18
N LEU A 90 9.79 -15.28 13.96
CA LEU A 90 10.52 -16.42 13.39
C LEU A 90 11.87 -16.65 14.08
N ILE A 91 12.60 -15.57 14.39
CA ILE A 91 13.89 -15.64 15.10
C ILE A 91 13.70 -16.16 16.54
N ASN A 92 12.68 -15.66 17.26
CA ASN A 92 12.35 -16.14 18.60
C ASN A 92 11.89 -17.61 18.65
N HIS A 93 11.43 -18.18 17.53
CA HIS A 93 11.05 -19.58 17.44
C HIS A 93 12.25 -20.49 17.07
N LEU A 94 13.34 -19.93 16.53
CA LEU A 94 14.53 -20.67 16.07
C LEU A 94 15.67 -20.71 17.10
N LEU A 95 15.69 -19.81 18.08
CA LEU A 95 16.63 -19.77 19.23
C LEU A 95 16.02 -20.46 20.44
#